data_AF-A0A160ME13-F1
#
_entry.id   AF-A0A160ME13-F1
#
_cell.length_a   1.000
_cell.length_b   1.000
_cell.length_c   1.000
_cell.angle_alpha   90.00
_cell.angle_beta   90.00
_cell.angle_gamma   90.00
#
_symmetry.space_group_name_H-M   'P 1'
#
loop_
_entity.id
_entity.type
_entity.pdbx_description
1 polymer ?
#
loop_
_entity_poly.entity_id
_entity_poly.type
_entity_poly.pdbx_seq_one_letter_code
_entity_poly.pdbx_strand_id
1 'polypeptide(L)'
;MKKKKHHSQPKKDDKPVTLGDMLNQDLMEQLKGKKQELKAAEDKQKEEDERKKREERRLREKNKSFEELLGESDLNWKEFK
;
A
#
# COMPACT_ATOMS: atom_id res chain seq x y z
N MET A 1 -34.46 62.38 1.37
CA MET A 1 -33.03 62.03 1.56
C MET A 1 -32.89 60.54 1.83
N LYS A 2 -32.32 59.74 0.91
CA LYS A 2 -31.91 58.35 1.21
C LYS A 2 -30.57 58.07 0.54
N LYS A 3 -29.47 58.16 1.31
CA LYS A 3 -28.13 57.80 0.87
C LYS A 3 -28.00 56.27 0.86
N LYS A 4 -27.84 55.69 -0.34
CA LYS A 4 -27.48 54.27 -0.52
C LYS A 4 -26.02 54.08 -0.09
N LYS A 5 -25.79 53.26 0.94
CA LYS A 5 -24.45 52.85 1.38
C LYS A 5 -23.95 51.75 0.45
N HIS A 6 -22.93 52.06 -0.34
CA HIS A 6 -22.16 51.07 -1.09
C HIS A 6 -21.38 50.19 -0.11
N HIS A 7 -21.69 48.89 -0.11
CA HIS A 7 -20.90 47.89 0.59
C HIS A 7 -19.70 47.54 -0.30
N SER A 8 -18.50 47.96 0.12
CA SER A 8 -17.24 47.53 -0.47
C SER A 8 -17.02 46.05 -0.10
N GLN A 9 -16.92 45.19 -1.12
CA GLN A 9 -16.49 43.81 -0.96
C GLN A 9 -14.96 43.79 -0.70
N PRO A 10 -14.45 42.89 0.17
CA PRO A 10 -13.03 42.75 0.40
C PRO A 10 -12.37 42.15 -0.84
N LYS A 11 -11.32 42.82 -1.35
CA LYS A 11 -10.50 42.30 -2.44
C LYS A 11 -9.77 41.07 -1.92
N LYS A 12 -9.91 39.94 -2.62
CA LYS A 12 -9.10 38.75 -2.38
C LYS A 12 -7.66 39.10 -2.77
N ASP A 13 -6.76 39.02 -1.81
CA ASP A 13 -5.33 39.20 -2.02
C ASP A 13 -4.80 38.12 -2.99
N ASP A 14 -4.54 38.51 -4.23
CA ASP A 14 -3.64 37.79 -5.14
C ASP A 14 -2.22 37.89 -4.57
N LYS A 15 -1.87 37.00 -3.65
CA LYS A 15 -0.48 36.85 -3.20
C LYS A 15 0.28 36.14 -4.33
N PRO A 16 1.36 36.74 -4.87
CA PRO A 16 2.18 36.08 -5.87
C PRO A 16 2.81 34.84 -5.24
N VAL A 17 2.72 33.71 -5.95
CA VAL A 17 3.42 32.47 -5.58
C VAL A 17 4.89 32.80 -5.34
N THR A 18 5.37 32.53 -4.13
CA THR A 18 6.74 32.87 -3.76
C THR A 18 7.69 31.76 -4.20
N LEU A 19 8.97 32.08 -4.42
CA LEU A 19 9.99 31.10 -4.78
C LEU A 19 10.10 29.97 -3.74
N GLY A 20 9.82 30.28 -2.46
CA GLY A 20 9.76 29.29 -1.38
C GLY A 20 8.60 28.30 -1.52
N ASP A 21 7.45 28.75 -2.03
CA ASP A 21 6.30 27.87 -2.29
C ASP A 21 6.59 26.88 -3.42
N MET A 22 7.29 27.33 -4.48
CA MET A 22 7.71 26.46 -5.59
C MET A 22 8.74 25.41 -5.14
N LEU A 23 9.73 25.80 -4.32
CA LEU A 23 10.71 24.87 -3.76
C LEU A 23 10.07 23.84 -2.83
N ASN A 24 9.06 24.25 -2.04
CA ASN A 24 8.31 23.32 -1.20
C ASN A 24 7.46 22.35 -2.02
N GLN A 25 6.90 22.78 -3.15
CA GLN A 25 6.17 21.91 -4.06
C GLN A 25 7.08 20.85 -4.70
N ASP A 26 8.23 21.26 -5.23
CA ASP A 26 9.21 20.35 -5.84
C ASP A 26 9.74 19.33 -4.81
N LEU A 27 10.05 19.78 -3.59
CA LEU A 27 10.45 18.89 -2.49
C LEU A 27 9.33 17.89 -2.12
N MET A 28 8.07 18.32 -2.11
CA MET A 28 6.94 17.43 -1.88
C MET A 28 6.76 16.41 -3.01
N GLU A 29 6.98 16.80 -4.26
CA GLU A 29 6.93 15.90 -5.41
C GLU A 29 8.03 14.84 -5.33
N GLN A 30 9.26 15.23 -5.00
CA GLN A 30 10.37 14.30 -4.78
C GLN A 30 10.09 13.30 -3.65
N LEU A 31 9.52 13.77 -2.54
CA LEU A 31 9.13 12.90 -1.42
C LEU A 31 8.02 11.91 -1.81
N LYS A 32 7.03 12.36 -2.58
CA LYS A 32 5.98 11.48 -3.10
C LYS A 32 6.54 10.44 -4.06
N GLY A 33 7.46 10.83 -4.95
CA GLY A 33 8.16 9.91 -5.85
C GLY A 33 8.90 8.82 -5.08
N LYS A 34 9.76 9.20 -4.13
CA LYS A 34 10.47 8.24 -3.28
C LYS A 34 9.54 7.33 -2.49
N LYS A 35 8.43 7.85 -1.96
CA LYS A 35 7.43 7.04 -1.25
C LYS A 35 6.79 5.98 -2.16
N GLN A 36 6.48 6.34 -3.40
CA GLN A 36 5.92 5.40 -4.37
C GLN A 36 6.94 4.34 -4.77
N GLU A 37 8.20 4.71 -5.00
CA GLU A 37 9.28 3.76 -5.29
C GLU A 37 9.48 2.76 -4.15
N LEU A 38 9.57 3.23 -2.91
CA LEU A 38 9.72 2.36 -1.74
C LEU A 38 8.53 1.41 -1.57
N LYS A 39 7.31 1.92 -1.77
CA LYS A 39 6.10 1.09 -1.69
C LYS A 39 6.10 0.00 -2.77
N ALA A 40 6.46 0.36 -4.01
CA ALA A 40 6.55 -0.62 -5.09
C ALA A 40 7.63 -1.69 -4.83
N ALA A 41 8.75 -1.30 -4.22
CA ALA A 41 9.81 -2.24 -3.84
C ALA A 41 9.35 -3.20 -2.73
N GLU A 42 8.68 -2.70 -1.69
CA GLU A 42 8.12 -3.52 -0.60
C GLU A 42 7.05 -4.50 -1.12
N ASP A 43 6.11 -4.01 -1.94
CA ASP A 43 5.05 -4.85 -2.50
C ASP A 43 5.63 -5.99 -3.35
N LYS A 44 6.67 -5.70 -4.14
CA LYS A 44 7.37 -6.70 -4.95
C LYS A 44 8.10 -7.74 -4.09
N GLN A 45 8.79 -7.31 -3.04
CA GLN A 45 9.49 -8.23 -2.14
C GLN A 45 8.51 -9.18 -1.45
N LYS A 46 7.36 -8.64 -0.98
CA LYS A 46 6.33 -9.42 -0.33
C LYS A 46 5.70 -10.44 -1.26
N GLU A 47 5.42 -10.08 -2.51
CA GLU A 47 4.88 -11.00 -3.51
C GLU A 47 5.88 -12.13 -3.84
N GLU A 48 7.17 -11.82 -3.94
CA GLU A 48 8.21 -12.82 -4.18
C GLU A 48 8.34 -13.81 -3.00
N ASP A 49 8.29 -13.32 -1.77
CA ASP A 49 8.36 -14.17 -0.57
C ASP A 49 7.11 -15.04 -0.41
N GLU A 50 5.92 -14.50 -0.68
CA GLU A 50 4.68 -15.29 -0.70
C GLU A 50 4.70 -16.36 -1.79
N ARG A 51 5.25 -16.05 -2.97
CA ARG A 51 5.40 -17.01 -4.06
C ARG A 51 6.36 -18.13 -3.68
N LYS A 52 7.53 -17.80 -3.13
CA LYS A 52 8.51 -18.79 -2.64
C LYS A 52 7.90 -19.69 -1.58
N LYS A 53 7.20 -19.12 -0.60
CA LYS A 53 6.54 -19.88 0.47
C LYS A 53 5.46 -20.82 -0.07
N ARG A 54 4.71 -20.41 -1.09
CA ARG A 54 3.70 -21.27 -1.75
C ARG A 54 4.35 -22.41 -2.53
N GLU A 55 5.44 -22.13 -3.23
CA GLU A 55 6.20 -23.15 -3.96
C GLU A 55 6.86 -24.16 -3.03
N GLU A 56 7.44 -23.69 -1.91
CA GLU A 56 8.01 -24.55 -0.87
C GLU A 56 6.95 -25.45 -0.25
N ARG A 57 5.78 -24.91 0.10
CA ARG A 57 4.64 -25.71 0.60
C ARG A 57 4.22 -26.78 -0.40
N ARG A 58 4.06 -26.41 -1.68
CA ARG A 58 3.68 -27.34 -2.74
C ARG A 58 4.72 -28.44 -2.94
N LEU A 59 6.01 -28.10 -2.87
CA LEU A 59 7.08 -29.09 -3.02
C LEU A 59 7.16 -29.99 -1.80
N ARG A 60 6.98 -29.44 -0.60
CA ARG A 60 6.95 -30.19 0.65
C ARG A 60 5.79 -31.17 0.64
N GLU A 61 4.57 -30.72 0.37
CA GLU A 61 3.38 -31.58 0.25
C GLU A 61 3.55 -32.71 -0.78
N LYS A 62 4.15 -32.43 -1.94
CA LYS A 62 4.43 -33.46 -2.96
C LYS A 62 5.48 -34.49 -2.53
N ASN A 63 6.42 -34.10 -1.68
CA ASN A 63 7.48 -34.99 -1.17
C ASN A 63 7.19 -35.52 0.24
N LYS A 64 6.08 -35.13 0.87
CA LYS A 64 5.65 -35.69 2.16
C LYS A 64 5.30 -37.16 1.96
N SER A 65 5.71 -37.98 2.92
CA SER A 65 5.25 -39.37 2.98
C SER A 65 3.76 -39.38 3.36
N PHE A 66 3.06 -40.45 2.95
CA PHE A 66 1.64 -40.63 3.27
C PHE A 66 1.35 -40.58 4.78
N GLU A 67 2.30 -41.02 5.61
CA GLU A 67 2.19 -41.00 7.08
C GLU A 67 2.16 -39.58 7.65
N GLU A 68 2.96 -38.65 7.11
CA GLU A 68 2.93 -37.24 7.54
C GLU A 68 1.65 -36.55 7.07
N LEU A 69 1.21 -36.81 5.83
CA LEU A 69 -0.06 -36.29 5.32
C LEU A 69 -1.25 -36.83 6.13
N LEU A 70 -1.21 -38.11 6.52
CA LEU A 70 -2.26 -38.75 7.30
C LEU A 70 -2.27 -38.24 8.75
N GLY A 71 -1.10 -38.04 9.36
CA GLY A 71 -0.98 -37.49 10.71
C GLY A 71 -1.38 -36.01 10.82
N GLU A 72 -1.25 -35.24 9.74
CA GLU A 72 -1.76 -33.86 9.65
C GLU A 72 -3.26 -33.80 9.32
N SER A 73 -3.83 -34.87 8.75
CA SER A 73 -5.25 -34.97 8.51
C SER A 73 -5.98 -35.48 9.76
N ASP A 74 -7.15 -34.94 10.06
CA ASP A 74 -8.04 -35.48 11.12
C ASP A 74 -8.68 -36.84 10.74
N LEU A 75 -8.12 -37.55 9.76
CA LEU A 75 -8.61 -38.83 9.29
C LEU A 75 -8.17 -39.93 10.24
N ASN A 76 -9.07 -40.28 11.17
CA ASN A 76 -8.91 -41.46 11.99
C ASN A 76 -9.37 -42.70 11.20
N TRP A 77 -8.42 -43.53 10.76
CA TRP A 77 -8.67 -44.76 10.01
C TRP A 77 -9.60 -45.76 10.70
N LYS A 78 -9.79 -45.65 12.02
CA LYS A 78 -10.77 -46.46 12.79
C LYS A 78 -12.22 -46.10 12.47
N GLU A 79 -12.48 -44.91 11.95
CA GLU A 79 -13.82 -44.44 11.57
C GLU A 79 -14.28 -45.01 10.21
N PHE A 80 -13.37 -45.59 9.42
CA PHE A 80 -13.63 -46.11 8.07
C PHE A 80 -13.57 -47.64 7.97
N LYS A 81 -13.45 -48.35 9.10
CA LYS A 81 -13.27 -49.82 9.14
C LYS A 81 -14.49 -50.55 9.68
#